data_AF-A0A6B3F470-F1
#
_entry.id   AF-A0A6B3F470-F1
#
_cell.length_a   1.000
_cell.length_b   1.000
_cell.length_c   1.000
_cell.angle_alpha   90.00
_cell.angle_beta   90.00
_cell.angle_gamma   90.00
#
_symmetry.space_group_name_H-M   'P 1'
#
loop_
_entity.id
_entity.type
_entity.pdbx_description
1 polymer ?
#
loop_
_entity_poly.entity_id
_entity_poly.type
_entity_poly.pdbx_seq_one_letter_code
_entity_poly.pdbx_strand_id
1 'polypeptide(L)'
;ILTLRDTDPAAREPSLAHIAVGPGRSHATVTEYGPRPLAEDVLAAYEWWRALGKPALSTFKITVTAKGTRVWLDTPAKSWPL
;
A
#
# COMPACT_ATOMS: atom_id res chain seq x y z
N ILE A 1 5.57 0.14 -15.68
CA ILE A 1 5.23 -1.13 -15.01
C ILE A 1 5.47 -0.96 -13.52
N LEU A 2 4.54 -1.41 -12.67
CA LEU A 2 4.65 -1.39 -11.22
C LEU A 2 4.65 -2.85 -10.74
N THR A 3 5.63 -3.20 -9.91
CA THR A 3 5.71 -4.53 -9.30
C THR A 3 5.51 -4.38 -7.80
N LEU A 4 4.61 -5.17 -7.25
CA LEU A 4 4.28 -5.22 -5.83
C LEU A 4 4.68 -6.58 -5.29
N ARG A 5 5.22 -6.58 -4.08
CA ARG A 5 5.59 -7.79 -3.35
C ARG A 5 5.18 -7.62 -1.91
N ASP A 6 4.54 -8.63 -1.35
CA ASP A 6 4.32 -8.67 0.08
C ASP A 6 5.65 -8.86 0.81
N THR A 7 5.93 -7.96 1.75
CA THR A 7 7.15 -7.98 2.56
C THR A 7 6.91 -8.56 3.95
N ASP A 8 5.69 -8.99 4.28
CA ASP A 8 5.40 -9.63 5.57
C ASP A 8 6.24 -10.92 5.72
N PRO A 9 7.21 -10.95 6.65
CA PRO A 9 8.04 -12.14 6.86
C PRO A 9 7.25 -13.31 7.49
N ALA A 10 6.06 -13.06 8.05
CA ALA A 10 5.20 -14.09 8.61
C ALA A 10 4.27 -14.73 7.56
N ALA A 11 4.21 -14.19 6.34
CA ALA A 11 3.39 -14.74 5.27
C ALA A 11 3.84 -16.16 4.91
N ARG A 12 2.90 -17.12 5.00
CA ARG A 12 3.17 -18.54 4.69
C ARG A 12 3.48 -18.76 3.21
N GLU A 13 2.93 -17.90 2.35
CA GLU A 13 3.14 -17.86 0.91
C GLU A 13 3.27 -16.39 0.47
N PRO A 14 4.27 -16.05 -0.37
CA PRO A 14 4.45 -14.68 -0.83
C PRO A 14 3.33 -14.29 -1.79
N SER A 15 2.89 -13.03 -1.69
CA SER A 15 2.02 -12.43 -2.71
C SER A 15 2.81 -11.48 -3.61
N LEU A 16 2.46 -11.45 -4.89
CA LEU A 16 3.10 -10.67 -5.94
C LEU A 16 2.04 -10.10 -6.87
N ALA A 17 2.24 -8.89 -7.35
CA ALA A 17 1.44 -8.32 -8.43
C ALA A 17 2.28 -7.52 -9.41
N HIS A 18 1.94 -7.63 -10.69
CA HIS A 18 2.50 -6.86 -11.78
C HIS A 18 1.39 -6.05 -12.45
N ILE A 19 1.55 -4.74 -12.48
CA ILE A 19 0.62 -3.79 -13.09
C ILE A 19 1.31 -3.12 -14.27
N ALA A 20 0.80 -3.35 -15.47
CA ALA A 20 1.33 -2.80 -16.71
C ALA A 20 0.31 -1.87 -17.38
N VAL A 21 0.74 -0.65 -17.72
CA VAL A 21 -0.04 0.29 -18.54
C VAL A 21 0.70 0.46 -19.86
N GLY A 22 0.04 0.13 -20.96
CA GLY A 22 0.58 0.33 -22.30
C GLY A 22 0.46 1.79 -22.76
N PRO A 23 1.31 2.25 -23.69
CA PRO A 23 1.21 3.59 -24.25
C PRO A 23 -0.17 3.82 -24.89
N GLY A 24 -0.79 4.95 -24.58
CA GLY A 24 -2.11 5.32 -25.09
C GLY A 24 -3.29 4.49 -24.55
N ARG A 25 -3.08 3.60 -23.57
CA ARG A 25 -4.17 2.80 -22.98
C ARG A 25 -4.77 3.50 -21.77
N SER A 26 -6.10 3.43 -21.67
CA SER A 26 -6.86 3.86 -20.48
C SER A 26 -7.01 2.76 -19.42
N HIS A 27 -6.55 1.55 -19.70
CA HIS A 27 -6.68 0.38 -18.82
C HIS A 27 -5.31 -0.23 -18.52
N ALA A 28 -5.15 -0.76 -17.32
CA ALA A 28 -3.98 -1.51 -16.89
C ALA A 28 -4.23 -3.02 -17.00
N THR A 29 -3.20 -3.78 -17.33
CA THR A 29 -3.19 -5.24 -17.18
C THR A 29 -2.58 -5.58 -15.83
N VAL A 30 -3.25 -6.44 -15.08
CA VAL A 30 -2.81 -6.93 -13.77
C VAL A 30 -2.55 -8.43 -13.85
N THR A 31 -1.41 -8.87 -13.31
CA THR A 31 -1.09 -10.29 -13.12
C THR A 31 -0.68 -10.48 -11.67
N GLU A 32 -1.34 -11.37 -10.95
CA GLU A 32 -1.13 -11.57 -9.51
C GLU A 32 -0.92 -13.04 -9.15
N TYR A 33 -0.24 -13.24 -8.03
CA TYR A 33 0.00 -14.53 -7.42
C TYR A 33 -0.05 -14.41 -5.90
N GLY A 34 -0.54 -15.45 -5.24
CA GLY A 34 -0.57 -15.56 -3.78
C GLY A 34 -1.92 -15.16 -3.17
N PRO A 35 -2.04 -15.31 -1.84
CA PRO A 35 -3.31 -15.18 -1.14
C PRO A 35 -3.81 -13.73 -1.00
N ARG A 36 -2.96 -12.73 -1.21
CA ARG A 36 -3.29 -11.32 -1.00
C ARG A 36 -3.47 -10.57 -2.33
N PRO A 37 -4.60 -9.89 -2.56
CA PRO A 37 -4.87 -9.15 -3.79
C PRO A 37 -4.14 -7.79 -3.78
N LEU A 38 -2.83 -7.81 -4.03
CA LEU A 38 -1.96 -6.64 -3.86
C LEU A 38 -2.35 -5.43 -4.74
N ALA A 39 -2.85 -5.66 -5.95
CA ALA A 39 -3.30 -4.60 -6.84
C ALA A 39 -4.54 -3.89 -6.27
N GLU A 40 -5.50 -4.65 -5.72
CA GLU A 40 -6.68 -4.07 -5.09
C GLU A 40 -6.29 -3.30 -3.82
N ASP A 41 -5.42 -3.87 -2.98
CA ASP A 41 -4.90 -3.19 -1.79
C ASP A 41 -4.23 -1.84 -2.11
N VAL A 42 -3.39 -1.81 -3.14
CA VAL A 42 -2.72 -0.56 -3.56
C VAL A 42 -3.69 0.44 -4.17
N LEU A 43 -4.67 -0.02 -4.95
CA LEU A 43 -5.72 0.86 -5.49
C LEU A 43 -6.56 1.46 -4.37
N ALA A 44 -6.99 0.65 -3.39
CA ALA A 44 -7.73 1.12 -2.22
C ALA A 44 -6.91 2.13 -1.40
N ALA A 45 -5.62 1.87 -1.15
CA ALA A 45 -4.74 2.80 -0.47
C ALA A 45 -4.55 4.12 -1.25
N TYR A 46 -4.43 4.05 -2.58
CA TYR A 46 -4.32 5.21 -3.44
C TYR A 46 -5.61 6.05 -3.45
N GLU A 47 -6.77 5.40 -3.53
CA GLU A 47 -8.08 6.08 -3.47
C GLU A 47 -8.29 6.77 -2.12
N TRP A 48 -7.95 6.09 -1.02
CA TRP A 48 -7.95 6.69 0.31
C TRP A 48 -7.03 7.92 0.38
N TRP A 49 -5.78 7.81 -0.08
CA TRP A 49 -4.83 8.93 -0.09
C TRP A 49 -5.32 10.10 -0.96
N ARG A 50 -5.96 9.80 -2.10
CA ARG A 50 -6.59 10.82 -2.95
C ARG A 50 -7.76 11.50 -2.27
N ALA A 51 -8.61 10.74 -1.58
CA ALA A 51 -9.77 11.28 -0.86
C ALA A 51 -9.35 12.21 0.29
N LEU A 52 -8.17 12.00 0.86
CA LEU A 52 -7.55 12.89 1.84
C LEU A 52 -6.91 14.16 1.25
N GLY A 53 -7.06 14.39 -0.06
CA GLY A 53 -6.49 15.56 -0.71
C GLY A 53 -5.01 15.41 -1.06
N LYS A 54 -4.50 14.19 -1.19
CA LYS A 54 -3.11 13.88 -1.58
C LYS A 54 -2.07 14.50 -0.64
N PRO A 55 -2.15 14.24 0.68
CA PRO A 55 -1.22 14.81 1.64
C PRO A 55 0.23 14.45 1.28
N ALA A 56 1.13 15.41 1.51
CA ALA A 56 2.55 15.19 1.34
C ALA A 56 3.06 14.12 2.33
N LEU A 57 4.12 13.40 1.94
CA LEU A 57 4.70 12.36 2.79
C LEU A 57 5.16 12.91 4.15
N SER A 58 5.62 14.17 4.20
CA SER A 58 6.02 14.86 5.44
C SER A 58 4.89 15.10 6.44
N THR A 59 3.63 15.01 6.01
CA THR A 59 2.46 15.12 6.88
C THR A 59 2.30 13.86 7.73
N PHE A 60 2.73 12.71 7.22
CA PHE A 60 2.72 11.47 7.99
C PHE A 60 3.72 11.55 9.13
N LYS A 61 3.32 11.01 10.28
CA LYS A 61 4.10 10.95 11.51
C LYS A 61 4.28 9.49 11.91
N ILE A 62 5.37 9.21 12.61
CA ILE A 62 5.72 7.88 13.09
C ILE A 62 5.82 7.95 14.60
N THR A 63 5.23 6.96 15.27
CA THR A 63 5.41 6.72 16.69
C THR A 63 6.08 5.37 16.87
N VAL A 64 7.21 5.34 17.58
CA VAL A 64 7.97 4.13 17.92
C VAL A 64 7.80 3.86 19.40
N THR A 65 7.39 2.65 19.76
CA THR A 65 7.24 2.21 21.15
C THR A 65 7.83 0.82 21.34
N ALA A 66 7.97 0.37 22.59
CA ALA A 66 8.35 -1.02 22.88
C ALA A 66 7.37 -2.07 22.30
N LYS A 67 6.13 -1.67 21.96
CA LYS A 67 5.12 -2.54 21.35
C LYS A 67 5.17 -2.57 19.82
N GLY A 68 6.05 -1.79 19.20
CA GLY A 68 6.20 -1.69 17.75
C GLY A 68 6.11 -0.26 17.22
N THR A 69 6.16 -0.16 15.89
CA THR A 69 6.18 1.08 15.13
C THR A 69 4.85 1.28 14.41
N ARG A 70 4.33 2.53 14.44
CA ARG A 70 3.06 2.87 13.78
C ARG A 70 3.15 4.21 13.06
N VAL A 71 2.52 4.30 11.89
CA VAL A 71 2.36 5.53 11.11
C VAL A 71 0.97 6.12 11.35
N TRP A 72 0.86 7.43 11.38
CA TRP A 72 -0.42 8.16 11.46
C TRP A 72 -0.36 9.47 10.67
N LEU A 73 -1.52 10.03 10.36
CA LEU A 73 -1.63 11.29 9.60
C LEU A 73 -2.16 12.44 10.48
N ASP A 74 -3.36 12.28 11.05
CA ASP A 74 -3.99 13.32 11.88
C ASP A 74 -3.81 13.09 13.38
N THR A 75 -4.07 11.85 13.83
CA THR A 75 -4.02 11.47 15.25
C THR A 75 -3.42 10.08 15.40
N PRO A 76 -2.55 9.85 16.41
CA PRO A 76 -2.01 8.52 16.71
C PRO A 76 -3.06 7.43 16.94
N ALA A 77 -4.29 7.81 17.34
CA ALA A 77 -5.40 6.89 17.55
C ALA A 77 -5.87 6.20 16.25
N LYS A 78 -5.66 6.84 15.09
CA LYS A 78 -5.92 6.27 13.76
C LYS A 78 -4.57 6.03 13.08
N SER A 79 -3.99 4.87 13.37
CA SER A 79 -2.64 4.53 12.94
C SER A 79 -2.56 3.14 12.32
N TRP A 80 -1.60 2.96 11.41
CA TRP A 80 -1.29 1.70 10.74
C TRP A 80 0.05 1.16 11.24
N PRO A 81 0.20 -0.17 11.39
CA PRO A 81 1.50 -0.77 11.71
C PRO A 81 2.48 -0.53 10.54
N LEU A 82 3.76 -0.41 10.89
CA LEU A 82 4.89 -0.41 9.96
C LEU A 82 5.52 -1.80 9.89
#